data_AF-A0A1T2KWA1-F1
#
_entry.id   AF-A0A1T2KWA1-F1
#
_cell.length_a   1.000
_cell.length_b   1.000
_cell.length_c   1.000
_cell.angle_alpha   90.00
_cell.angle_beta   90.00
_cell.angle_gamma   90.00
#
_symmetry.space_group_name_H-M   'P 1'
#
loop_
_entity.id
_entity.type
_entity.pdbx_description
1 polymer ?
#
loop_
_entity_poly.entity_id
_entity_poly.type
_entity_poly.pdbx_seq_one_letter_code
_entity_poly.pdbx_strand_id
1 'polypeptide(L)'
;VRMNIADGNVELQFAPQAIAPQQLRLVLSHPTKAEFDKHILLLQEADGIFRGNYGEVQEGVNWLLHLYPDDREWGLQSRWSPSSSDNWIELRP
;
A
#
# COMPACT_ATOMS: atom_id res chain seq x y z
N VAL A 1 6.88 1.68 -2.25
CA VAL A 1 6.11 0.52 -1.76
C VAL A 1 6.41 -0.68 -2.65
N ARG A 2 6.67 -1.84 -2.05
CA ARG A 2 6.85 -3.11 -2.74
C ARG A 2 5.57 -3.91 -2.60
N MET A 3 4.97 -4.31 -3.71
CA MET A 3 3.78 -5.17 -3.77
C MET A 3 4.17 -6.52 -4.36
N ASN A 4 4.09 -7.59 -3.57
CA ASN A 4 4.34 -8.95 -4.01
C ASN A 4 3.01 -9.66 -4.31
N ILE A 5 2.77 -10.02 -5.56
CA ILE A 5 1.50 -10.62 -6.00
C ILE A 5 1.41 -12.08 -5.54
N ALA A 6 2.54 -12.79 -5.49
CA ALA A 6 2.55 -14.24 -5.24
C ALA A 6 2.05 -14.61 -3.84
N ASP A 7 2.32 -13.77 -2.85
CA ASP A 7 1.89 -13.97 -1.46
C ASP A 7 0.93 -12.87 -0.95
N GLY A 8 0.62 -11.87 -1.78
CA GLY A 8 -0.24 -10.75 -1.42
C GLY A 8 0.39 -9.82 -0.37
N ASN A 9 1.71 -9.86 -0.17
CA ASN A 9 2.39 -9.03 0.81
C ASN A 9 2.73 -7.65 0.25
N VAL A 10 2.64 -6.66 1.14
CA VAL A 10 3.06 -5.29 0.89
C VAL A 10 4.09 -4.88 1.92
N GLU A 11 5.16 -4.26 1.46
CA GLU A 11 6.20 -3.64 2.28
C GLU A 11 6.38 -2.18 1.88
N LEU A 12 6.46 -1.31 2.88
CA LEU A 12 6.74 0.10 2.69
C LEU A 12 7.92 0.50 3.55
N GLN A 13 8.86 1.21 2.94
CA GLN A 13 10.03 1.75 3.61
C GLN A 13 9.98 3.28 3.52
N PHE A 14 9.92 3.92 4.69
CA PHE A 14 10.20 5.35 4.82
C PHE A 14 11.70 5.56 5.03
N ALA A 15 12.19 6.75 4.67
CA ALA A 15 13.52 7.17 5.08
C ALA A 15 13.59 7.14 6.62
N PRO A 16 14.68 6.63 7.22
CA PRO A 16 14.84 6.62 8.66
C PRO A 16 15.06 8.06 9.14
N GLN A 17 13.97 8.78 9.39
CA GLN A 17 13.88 10.01 10.17
C GLN A 17 12.44 10.56 10.16
N ALA A 18 12.09 11.17 11.30
CA ALA A 18 10.77 11.63 11.73
C ALA A 18 9.93 10.54 12.39
N ILE A 19 9.13 10.96 13.38
CA ILE A 19 8.16 10.14 14.12
C ILE A 19 7.20 9.56 13.08
N ALA A 20 7.51 8.34 12.62
CA ALA A 20 6.63 7.62 11.73
C ALA A 20 5.43 7.15 12.56
N PRO A 21 4.21 7.24 12.03
CA PRO A 21 3.04 6.68 12.70
C PRO A 21 3.26 5.18 12.92
N GLN A 22 2.82 4.63 14.05
CA GLN A 22 3.00 3.19 14.34
C GLN A 22 2.21 2.29 13.37
N GLN A 23 1.18 2.85 12.73
CA GLN A 23 0.33 2.17 11.79
C GLN A 23 -0.07 3.09 10.64
N LEU A 24 -0.26 2.48 9.47
CA LEU A 24 -0.73 3.15 8.27
C LEU A 24 -1.89 2.36 7.69
N ARG A 25 -2.77 3.06 6.98
CA ARG A 25 -3.81 2.44 6.18
C ARG A 25 -3.47 2.61 4.71
N LEU A 26 -3.36 1.48 4.01
CA LEU A 26 -3.29 1.42 2.57
C LEU A 26 -4.66 1.00 2.04
N VAL A 27 -5.22 1.80 1.14
CA VAL A 27 -6.45 1.48 0.42
C VAL A 27 -6.09 1.19 -1.03
N LEU A 28 -6.56 0.04 -1.53
CA LEU A 28 -6.55 -0.28 -2.95
C LEU A 28 -7.96 -0.11 -3.47
N SER A 29 -8.17 0.87 -4.34
CA SER A 29 -9.47 1.11 -4.96
C SER A 29 -9.49 0.57 -6.38
N HIS A 30 -10.50 -0.27 -6.65
CA HIS A 30 -10.75 -0.78 -7.99
C HIS A 30 -11.34 0.35 -8.85
N PRO A 31 -10.96 0.48 -10.14
CA PRO A 31 -11.37 1.61 -10.97
C PRO A 31 -12.88 1.73 -11.18
N THR A 32 -13.64 0.64 -11.06
CA THR A 32 -15.06 0.60 -11.41
C THR A 32 -15.98 -0.13 -10.43
N LYS A 33 -15.46 -0.76 -9.36
CA LYS A 33 -16.19 -1.73 -8.55
C LYS A 33 -15.76 -1.69 -7.09
N ALA A 34 -16.47 -0.91 -6.29
CA ALA A 34 -16.11 -0.67 -4.88
C ALA A 34 -16.11 -1.94 -4.03
N GLU A 35 -16.83 -3.00 -4.44
CA GLU A 35 -16.81 -4.29 -3.74
C GLU A 35 -15.45 -5.00 -3.78
N PHE A 36 -14.56 -4.59 -4.71
CA PHE A 36 -13.19 -5.09 -4.79
C PHE A 36 -12.19 -4.22 -4.04
N ASP A 37 -12.62 -3.10 -3.46
CA ASP A 37 -11.74 -2.22 -2.70
C ASP A 37 -11.20 -2.97 -1.48
N LYS A 38 -9.91 -2.76 -1.19
CA LYS A 38 -9.22 -3.39 -0.08
C LYS A 38 -8.71 -2.33 0.87
N HIS A 39 -8.88 -2.57 2.16
CA HIS A 39 -8.34 -1.74 3.24
C HIS A 39 -7.34 -2.57 4.02
N ILE A 40 -6.07 -2.20 3.92
CA ILE A 40 -4.96 -2.92 4.51
C ILE A 40 -4.39 -2.08 5.64
N LEU A 41 -4.25 -2.70 6.81
CA LEU A 41 -3.49 -2.15 7.92
C LEU A 41 -2.02 -2.53 7.73
N LEU A 42 -1.14 -1.54 7.65
CA LEU A 42 0.30 -1.74 7.67
C LEU A 42 0.82 -1.43 9.06
N LEU A 43 1.49 -2.40 9.67
CA LEU A 43 2.09 -2.27 10.99
C LEU A 43 3.60 -2.05 10.85
N GLN A 44 4.15 -1.21 11.72
CA GLN A 44 5.59 -1.01 11.79
C GLN A 44 6.27 -2.24 12.43
N GLU A 45 7.14 -2.93 11.68
CA GLU A 45 7.90 -4.08 12.18
C GLU A 45 9.34 -3.71 12.57
N ALA A 46 9.90 -2.69 11.92
CA ALA A 46 11.20 -2.12 12.23
C ALA A 46 11.19 -0.61 11.93
N ASP A 47 12.25 0.10 12.30
CA ASP A 47 12.32 1.54 12.07
C ASP A 47 12.16 1.88 10.59
N GLY A 48 11.13 2.67 10.27
CA GLY A 48 10.73 3.00 8.90
C GLY A 48 10.17 1.86 8.04
N ILE A 49 10.06 0.62 8.52
CA ILE A 49 9.56 -0.54 7.75
C ILE A 49 8.16 -0.94 8.19
N PHE A 50 7.23 -0.90 7.25
CA PHE A 50 5.81 -1.22 7.44
C PHE A 50 5.41 -2.40 6.58
N ARG A 51 4.66 -3.35 7.15
CA ARG A 51 4.19 -4.53 6.42
C ARG A 51 2.71 -4.82 6.65
N GLY A 52 2.11 -5.43 5.63
CA GLY A 52 0.75 -5.95 5.70
C GLY A 52 0.48 -6.91 4.54
N ASN A 53 -0.74 -7.46 4.51
CA ASN A 53 -1.18 -8.37 3.48
C ASN A 53 -2.48 -7.86 2.86
N TYR A 54 -2.53 -7.78 1.53
CA TYR A 54 -3.71 -7.37 0.77
C TYR A 54 -4.46 -8.57 0.15
N GLY A 55 -3.94 -9.79 0.33
CA GLY A 55 -4.46 -11.02 -0.26
C GLY A 55 -4.36 -11.03 -1.78
N GLU A 56 -5.32 -11.69 -2.43
CA GLU A 56 -5.35 -11.78 -3.89
C GLU A 56 -5.85 -10.49 -4.54
N VAL A 57 -5.28 -10.12 -5.68
CA VAL A 57 -5.72 -9.00 -6.52
C VAL A 57 -5.92 -9.47 -7.96
N GLN A 58 -6.73 -8.71 -8.71
CA GLN A 58 -6.92 -8.95 -10.13
C GLN A 58 -5.75 -8.34 -10.90
N GLU A 59 -5.02 -9.20 -11.63
CA GLU A 59 -3.97 -8.78 -12.56
C GLU A 59 -4.56 -7.96 -13.72
N GLY A 60 -3.75 -7.06 -14.29
CA GLY A 60 -4.16 -6.21 -15.42
C GLY A 60 -5.14 -5.08 -15.08
N VAL A 61 -5.65 -5.00 -13.85
CA VAL A 61 -6.46 -3.88 -13.35
C VAL A 61 -5.57 -2.73 -12.89
N ASN A 62 -5.91 -1.49 -13.23
CA ASN A 62 -5.21 -0.29 -12.77
C ASN A 62 -5.80 0.20 -11.44
N TRP A 63 -5.24 -0.28 -10.34
CA TRP A 63 -5.66 0.05 -8.97
C TRP A 63 -5.17 1.44 -8.57
N LEU A 64 -6.01 2.17 -7.83
CA LEU A 64 -5.61 3.40 -7.16
C LEU A 64 -5.17 3.07 -5.73
N LEU A 65 -3.97 3.51 -5.35
CA LEU A 65 -3.39 3.26 -4.04
C LEU A 65 -3.46 4.55 -3.24
N HIS A 66 -4.10 4.53 -2.08
CA HIS A 66 -4.09 5.64 -1.11
C HIS A 66 -3.44 5.17 0.18
N LEU A 67 -2.42 5.86 0.65
CA LEU A 67 -1.75 5.63 1.92
C LEU A 67 -1.97 6.81 2.84
N TYR A 68 -2.38 6.57 4.07
CA TYR A 68 -2.52 7.61 5.09
C TYR A 68 -2.29 7.05 6.50
N PRO A 69 -1.82 7.88 7.44
CA PRO A 69 -1.84 7.59 8.87
C PRO A 69 -3.28 7.61 9.39
N ASP A 70 -3.50 7.05 10.58
CA ASP A 70 -4.85 7.00 11.18
C ASP A 70 -5.43 8.37 11.51
N ASP A 71 -4.59 9.33 11.89
CA ASP A 71 -4.98 10.73 12.12
C ASP A 71 -5.29 11.50 10.81
N ARG A 72 -4.92 10.92 9.66
CA ARG A 72 -5.06 11.49 8.32
C ARG A 72 -4.38 12.85 8.13
N GLU A 73 -3.32 13.15 8.89
CA GLU A 73 -2.59 14.42 8.74
C GLU A 73 -1.94 14.59 7.36
N TRP A 74 -1.65 13.48 6.69
CA TRP A 74 -1.14 13.47 5.33
C TRP A 74 -1.74 12.31 4.52
N GLY A 75 -1.60 12.38 3.20
CA GLY A 75 -1.98 11.30 2.30
C GLY A 75 -0.99 11.20 1.17
N LEU A 76 -0.67 9.97 0.75
CA LEU A 76 0.06 9.70 -0.46
C LEU A 76 -0.80 8.84 -1.38
N GLN A 77 -0.61 8.99 -2.67
CA GLN A 77 -1.33 8.24 -3.69
C GLN A 77 -0.42 7.77 -4.82
N SER A 78 -0.84 6.69 -5.47
CA SER A 78 -0.24 6.24 -6.73
C SER A 78 -1.19 5.34 -7.49
N ARG A 79 -0.74 4.86 -8.65
CA ARG A 79 -1.44 3.85 -9.42
C ARG A 79 -0.60 2.60 -9.53
N TRP A 80 -1.27 1.45 -9.51
CA TRP A 80 -0.63 0.16 -9.64
C TRP A 80 -1.41 -0.73 -10.60
N SER A 81 -0.75 -1.12 -11.68
CA SER A 81 -1.20 -2.21 -12.53
C SER A 81 -0.33 -3.42 -12.22
N PRO A 82 -0.86 -4.48 -11.57
CA PRO A 82 -0.09 -5.68 -11.28
C PRO A 82 0.40 -6.33 -12.58
N SER A 83 1.72 -6.33 -12.78
CA SER A 83 2.34 -6.79 -14.04
C SER A 83 3.48 -7.79 -13.86
N SER A 84 3.98 -7.96 -12.63
CA SER A 84 5.08 -8.87 -12.26
C SER A 84 4.88 -9.38 -10.85
N SER A 85 5.55 -10.47 -10.47
CA SER A 85 5.46 -11.03 -9.11
C SER A 85 5.84 -10.02 -8.02
N ASP A 86 6.85 -9.19 -8.27
CA ASP A 86 7.25 -8.06 -7.42
C ASP A 86 7.08 -6.74 -8.19
N ASN A 87 6.41 -5.76 -7.59
CA ASN A 87 6.17 -4.44 -8.16
C ASN A 87 6.68 -3.36 -7.18
N TRP A 88 7.49 -2.43 -7.68
CA TRP A 88 7.95 -1.27 -6.92
C TRP A 88 7.19 -0.04 -7.39
N ILE A 89 6.41 0.55 -6.49
CA ILE A 89 5.57 1.72 -6.78
C ILE A 89 6.04 2.88 -5.92
N GLU A 90 6.21 4.04 -6.54
CA GLU A 90 6.46 5.30 -5.84
C GLU A 90 5.11 5.92 -5.44
N LEU A 91 4.97 6.30 -4.17
CA LEU A 91 3.82 7.02 -3.65
C LEU A 91 4.15 8.52 -3.62
N ARG A 92 3.18 9.36 -3.99
CA ARG A 92 3.36 10.82 -4.10
C ARG A 92 2.27 11.54 -3.31
N PRO A 93 2.53 12.74 -2.75
CA PRO A 93 1.50 13.58 -2.13
C PRO A 93 0.33 13.90 -3.07
#